data_AF-B8HSW3-F1
#
_entry.id   AF-B8HSW3-F1
#
_cell.length_a   1.000
_cell.length_b   1.000
_cell.length_c   1.000
_cell.angle_alpha   90.00
_cell.angle_beta   90.00
_cell.angle_gamma   90.00
#
_symmetry.space_group_name_H-M   'P 1'
#
loop_
_entity.id
_entity.type
_entity.pdbx_description
1 polymer ?
#
loop_
_entity_poly.entity_id
_entity_poly.type
_entity_poly.pdbx_seq_one_letter_code
_entity_poly.pdbx_strand_id
1 'polypeptide(L)'
;MFSSQLRLNLESGSVSFSFNPAAAKELQAAIATLMESFKVAAQQTGKPNPQPPLEYRYTGEVFLEVFCNPNIWPGPFAAKMLITVRDDRIRLTTETDLTRVLEDVSQYLDQN
;
A
#
# COMPACT_ATOMS: atom_id res chain seq x y z
N MET A 1 -4.00 21.25 -16.38
CA MET A 1 -3.20 20.02 -16.25
C MET A 1 -4.14 18.96 -15.73
N PHE A 2 -4.29 17.82 -16.41
CA PHE A 2 -5.10 16.73 -15.87
C PHE A 2 -4.39 16.19 -14.63
N SER A 3 -4.95 16.46 -13.44
CA SER A 3 -4.49 15.82 -12.21
C SER A 3 -4.67 14.32 -12.37
N SER A 4 -3.58 13.57 -12.40
CA SER A 4 -3.67 12.12 -12.42
C SER A 4 -4.16 11.64 -11.06
N GLN A 5 -5.24 10.87 -11.08
CA GLN A 5 -5.84 10.34 -9.87
C GLN A 5 -5.33 8.92 -9.62
N LEU A 6 -4.86 8.67 -8.40
CA LEU A 6 -4.65 7.30 -7.95
C LEU A 6 -6.02 6.73 -7.59
N ARG A 7 -6.37 5.60 -8.22
CA ARG A 7 -7.58 4.84 -7.90
C ARG A 7 -7.19 3.58 -7.14
N LEU A 8 -7.57 3.52 -5.87
CA LEU A 8 -7.45 2.30 -5.07
C LEU A 8 -8.77 1.52 -5.15
N ASN A 9 -8.68 0.30 -5.66
CA ASN A 9 -9.79 -0.63 -5.71
C ASN A 9 -9.81 -1.43 -4.41
N LEU A 10 -10.96 -1.40 -3.75
CA LEU A 10 -11.20 -1.98 -2.44
C LEU A 10 -12.05 -3.24 -2.60
N GLU A 11 -12.22 -4.03 -1.54
CA GLU A 11 -13.12 -5.19 -1.58
C GLU A 11 -14.55 -4.80 -1.98
N SER A 12 -15.02 -3.65 -1.47
CA SER A 12 -16.32 -3.07 -1.81
C SER A 12 -16.17 -1.67 -2.38
N GLY A 13 -15.87 -1.58 -3.68
CA GLY A 13 -15.85 -0.32 -4.43
C GLY A 13 -14.43 0.20 -4.71
N SER A 14 -14.31 1.51 -4.88
CA SER A 14 -13.02 2.15 -5.16
C SER A 14 -13.00 3.58 -4.62
N VAL A 15 -11.83 4.06 -4.23
CA VAL A 15 -11.58 5.46 -3.91
C VAL A 15 -10.58 6.04 -4.90
N SER A 16 -10.87 7.22 -5.44
CA SER A 16 -9.97 7.96 -6.33
C SER A 16 -9.62 9.30 -5.72
N PHE A 17 -8.35 9.68 -5.78
CA PHE A 17 -7.88 10.97 -5.24
C PHE A 17 -6.67 11.49 -6.01
N SER A 18 -6.48 12.82 -6.00
CA SER A 18 -5.27 13.45 -6.52
C SER A 18 -4.06 12.91 -5.75
N PHE A 19 -3.05 12.43 -6.47
CA PHE A 19 -1.86 11.87 -5.85
C PHE A 19 -0.60 12.33 -6.58
N ASN A 20 0.53 12.37 -5.87
CA ASN A 20 1.80 12.81 -6.44
C ASN A 20 2.54 11.61 -7.06
N PRO A 21 2.97 11.67 -8.33
CA PRO A 21 3.77 10.61 -8.95
C PRO A 21 5.04 10.24 -8.20
N ALA A 22 5.72 11.21 -7.57
CA ALA A 22 6.89 10.93 -6.74
C ALA A 22 6.51 10.13 -5.48
N ALA A 23 5.41 10.52 -4.82
CA ALA A 23 4.89 9.79 -3.65
C ALA A 23 4.42 8.38 -4.03
N ALA A 24 3.84 8.19 -5.22
CA ALA A 24 3.50 6.86 -5.74
C ALA A 24 4.73 5.97 -5.95
N LYS A 25 5.86 6.52 -6.44
CA LYS A 25 7.12 5.77 -6.54
C LYS A 25 7.66 5.37 -5.16
N GLU A 26 7.59 6.27 -4.18
CA GLU A 26 7.97 5.97 -2.79
C GLU A 26 7.09 4.87 -2.19
N LEU A 27 5.77 4.94 -2.39
CA LEU A 27 4.83 3.92 -1.95
C LEU A 27 5.11 2.57 -2.64
N GLN A 28 5.34 2.56 -3.96
CA GLN A 28 5.69 1.35 -4.70
C GLN A 28 6.98 0.71 -4.16
N ALA A 29 8.01 1.52 -3.87
CA ALA A 29 9.26 1.04 -3.29
C ALA A 29 9.08 0.48 -1.87
N ALA A 30 8.23 1.11 -1.04
CA ALA A 30 7.87 0.60 0.27
C ALA A 30 7.16 -0.76 0.19
N ILE A 31 6.18 -0.90 -0.72
CA ILE A 31 5.48 -2.17 -0.96
C ILE A 31 6.44 -3.25 -1.49
N ALA A 32 7.37 -2.89 -2.39
CA ALA A 32 8.38 -3.83 -2.88
C ALA A 32 9.30 -4.34 -1.75
N THR A 33 9.69 -3.44 -0.83
CA THR A 33 10.47 -3.80 0.36
C THR A 33 9.69 -4.76 1.27
N LEU A 34 8.40 -4.51 1.46
CA LEU A 34 7.51 -5.40 2.21
C LEU A 34 7.41 -6.79 1.54
N MET A 35 7.27 -6.85 0.21
CA MET A 35 7.26 -8.13 -0.52
C MET A 35 8.57 -8.91 -0.34
N GLU A 36 9.71 -8.23 -0.32
CA GLU A 36 11.01 -8.87 -0.09
C GLU A 36 11.10 -9.42 1.34
N SER A 37 10.55 -8.71 2.33
CA SER A 37 10.52 -9.19 3.72
C SER A 37 9.76 -10.53 3.86
N PHE A 38 8.69 -10.73 3.10
CA PHE A 38 7.98 -12.00 3.05
C PHE A 38 8.86 -13.12 2.47
N LYS A 39 9.64 -12.85 1.42
CA LYS A 39 10.55 -13.84 0.83
C LYS A 39 11.67 -14.23 1.79
N VAL A 40 12.26 -13.24 2.45
CA VAL A 40 13.31 -13.47 3.45
C VAL A 40 12.77 -14.32 4.62
N ALA A 41 11.57 -14.02 5.11
CA ALA A 41 10.93 -14.81 6.17
C ALA A 41 10.66 -16.26 5.73
N ALA A 42 10.23 -16.46 4.48
CA ALA A 42 9.93 -17.79 3.93
C ALA A 42 11.18 -18.68 3.74
N GLN A 43 12.38 -18.08 3.60
CA GLN A 43 13.64 -18.82 3.48
C GLN A 43 14.22 -19.28 4.83
N GLN A 44 13.70 -18.78 5.94
CA GLN A 44 14.19 -19.14 7.27
C GLN A 44 13.68 -20.52 7.69
N THR A 45 14.57 -21.32 8.27
CA THR A 45 14.23 -22.61 8.86
C THR A 45 13.92 -22.43 10.35
N GLY A 46 12.82 -23.01 10.83
CA GLY A 46 12.34 -22.79 12.20
C GLY A 46 11.47 -21.54 12.34
N LYS A 47 11.43 -20.94 13.55
CA LYS A 47 10.61 -19.76 13.82
C LYS A 47 11.24 -18.54 13.13
N PRO A 48 10.56 -17.88 12.17
CA PRO A 48 11.13 -16.72 11.49
C PRO A 48 11.37 -15.56 12.46
N ASN A 49 12.44 -14.81 12.21
CA ASN A 49 12.69 -13.53 12.86
C ASN A 49 11.62 -12.52 12.42
N PRO A 50 11.00 -11.77 13.36
CA PRO A 50 10.01 -10.77 13.03
C PRO A 50 10.55 -9.73 12.03
N GLN A 51 9.78 -9.48 10.97
CA GLN A 51 10.05 -8.46 9.97
C GLN A 51 9.40 -7.13 10.38
N PRO A 52 10.01 -5.98 10.07
CA PRO A 52 9.43 -4.68 10.40
C PRO A 52 8.09 -4.48 9.66
N PRO A 53 7.09 -3.81 10.28
CA PRO A 53 5.87 -3.43 9.59
C PRO A 53 6.16 -2.37 8.52
N LEU A 54 5.33 -2.34 7.48
CA LEU A 54 5.24 -1.20 6.58
C LEU A 54 4.42 -0.11 7.26
N GLU A 55 5.02 1.07 7.38
CA GLU A 55 4.40 2.30 7.88
C GLU A 55 4.71 3.42 6.89
N TYR A 56 3.83 3.63 5.91
CA TYR A 56 3.98 4.67 4.91
C TYR A 56 2.98 5.81 5.19
N ARG A 57 3.47 7.05 5.17
CA ARG A 57 2.63 8.24 5.36
C ARG A 57 2.98 9.32 4.35
N TYR A 58 1.98 9.78 3.63
CA TYR A 58 2.04 10.92 2.74
C TYR A 58 1.13 12.05 3.24
N THR A 59 1.69 13.25 3.32
CA THR A 59 0.99 14.47 3.70
C THR A 59 1.04 15.47 2.54
N GLY A 60 -0.06 15.59 1.80
CA GLY A 60 -0.21 16.54 0.70
C GLY A 60 -1.63 17.10 0.64
N GLU A 61 -2.15 17.29 -0.58
CA GLU A 61 -3.55 17.67 -0.81
C GLU A 61 -4.53 16.65 -0.19
N VAL A 62 -4.15 15.37 -0.25
CA VAL A 62 -4.80 14.28 0.46
C VAL A 62 -3.79 13.64 1.41
N PHE A 63 -4.26 13.27 2.60
CA PHE A 63 -3.51 12.48 3.54
C PHE A 63 -3.69 11.00 3.19
N LEU A 64 -2.58 10.28 3.00
CA LEU A 64 -2.56 8.84 2.79
C LEU A 64 -1.67 8.19 3.85
N GLU A 65 -2.20 7.17 4.50
CA GLU A 65 -1.44 6.28 5.38
C GLU A 65 -1.67 4.84 4.95
N VAL A 66 -0.60 4.06 4.90
CA VAL A 66 -0.64 2.63 4.57
C VAL A 66 0.14 1.89 5.65
N PHE A 67 -0.51 0.88 6.23
CA PHE A 67 0.06 0.03 7.25
C PHE A 67 -0.06 -1.45 6.88
N CYS A 68 0.99 -2.24 7.10
CA CYS A 68 0.92 -3.70 7.02
C CYS A 68 1.92 -4.35 7.97
N ASN A 69 1.45 -5.28 8.80
CA ASN A 69 2.33 -6.12 9.61
C ASN A 69 2.58 -7.45 8.88
N PRO A 70 3.78 -7.70 8.32
CA PRO A 70 4.06 -8.94 7.59
C PRO A 70 4.02 -10.20 8.47
N ASN A 71 4.18 -10.06 9.79
CA ASN A 71 4.34 -11.18 10.71
C ASN A 71 3.03 -11.93 11.02
N ILE A 72 1.87 -11.34 10.73
CA ILE A 72 0.55 -11.95 10.99
C ILE A 72 -0.01 -12.68 9.75
N TRP A 73 0.69 -12.60 8.62
CA TRP A 73 0.25 -13.16 7.35
C TRP A 73 1.14 -14.32 6.91
N PRO A 74 0.56 -15.38 6.31
CA PRO A 74 1.34 -16.53 5.83
C PRO A 74 2.16 -16.22 4.57
N GLY A 75 1.90 -15.09 3.90
CA GLY A 75 2.60 -14.67 2.70
C GLY A 75 1.96 -13.45 2.04
N PRO A 76 2.57 -12.91 0.97
CA PRO A 76 2.14 -11.64 0.35
C PRO A 76 0.76 -11.71 -0.30
N PHE A 77 0.36 -12.88 -0.82
CA PHE A 77 -0.95 -13.08 -1.45
C PHE A 77 -2.12 -13.17 -0.46
N ALA A 78 -1.83 -13.38 0.83
CA ALA A 78 -2.82 -13.37 1.90
C ALA A 78 -2.79 -12.08 2.71
N ALA A 79 -1.81 -11.21 2.45
CA ALA A 79 -1.57 -10.02 3.26
C ALA A 79 -2.55 -8.90 2.92
N LYS A 80 -3.17 -8.34 3.96
CA LYS A 80 -3.98 -7.13 3.87
C LYS A 80 -3.20 -5.93 4.38
N MET A 81 -3.46 -4.78 3.75
CA MET A 81 -2.94 -3.48 4.16
C MET A 81 -4.09 -2.63 4.67
N LEU A 82 -3.89 -1.99 5.81
CA LEU A 82 -4.79 -0.98 6.33
C LEU A 82 -4.44 0.35 5.66
N ILE A 83 -5.40 0.91 4.93
CA ILE A 83 -5.23 2.15 4.18
C ILE A 83 -6.15 3.20 4.79
N THR A 84 -5.59 4.36 5.11
CA THR A 84 -6.36 5.55 5.47
C THR A 84 -6.17 6.62 4.42
N VAL A 85 -7.27 7.04 3.79
CA VAL A 85 -7.33 8.21 2.92
C VAL A 85 -8.16 9.27 3.64
N ARG A 86 -7.62 10.49 3.77
CA ARG A 86 -8.29 11.58 4.48
C ARG A 86 -8.11 12.91 3.77
N ASP A 87 -9.20 13.65 3.66
CA ASP A 87 -9.20 15.09 3.35
C ASP A 87 -9.93 15.87 4.46
N ASP A 88 -10.31 17.12 4.18
CA ASP A 88 -11.00 17.98 5.14
C ASP A 88 -12.44 17.55 5.45
N ARG A 89 -13.05 16.67 4.64
CA ARG A 89 -14.47 16.32 4.70
C ARG A 89 -14.71 14.83 4.98
N ILE A 90 -13.82 13.97 4.51
CA ILE A 90 -13.96 12.52 4.51
C ILE A 90 -12.69 11.89 5.07
N ARG A 91 -12.90 10.88 5.92
CA ARG A 91 -11.87 9.92 6.30
C ARG A 91 -12.38 8.53 5.97
N LEU A 92 -11.67 7.84 5.10
CA LEU A 92 -11.88 6.44 4.77
C LEU A 92 -10.71 5.65 5.36
N THR A 93 -11.01 4.67 6.21
CA THR A 93 -10.04 3.69 6.69
C THR A 93 -10.57 2.31 6.35
N THR A 94 -9.81 1.53 5.58
CA THR A 94 -10.24 0.23 5.07
C THR A 94 -9.06 -0.70 4.89
N GLU A 95 -9.33 -2.01 4.90
CA GLU A 95 -8.36 -3.02 4.51
C GLU A 95 -8.51 -3.35 3.03
N THR A 96 -7.37 -3.57 2.35
CA THR A 96 -7.31 -4.04 0.95
C THR A 96 -6.13 -4.98 0.80
N ASP A 97 -6.23 -5.93 -0.12
CA ASP A 97 -5.16 -6.89 -0.40
C ASP A 97 -3.89 -6.20 -0.93
N LEU A 98 -2.72 -6.61 -0.41
CA LEU A 98 -1.41 -6.03 -0.73
C LEU A 98 -1.17 -6.00 -2.24
N THR A 99 -1.40 -7.13 -2.91
CA THR A 99 -1.17 -7.28 -4.34
C THR A 99 -2.05 -6.34 -5.15
N ARG A 100 -3.27 -6.08 -4.69
CA ARG A 100 -4.18 -5.17 -5.38
C ARG A 100 -3.69 -3.73 -5.33
N VAL A 101 -3.23 -3.29 -4.17
CA VAL A 101 -2.67 -1.93 -4.03
C VAL A 101 -1.41 -1.76 -4.87
N LEU A 102 -0.55 -2.79 -4.94
CA LEU A 102 0.63 -2.75 -5.80
C LEU A 102 0.25 -2.60 -7.28
N GLU A 103 -0.75 -3.35 -7.74
CA GLU A 103 -1.28 -3.24 -9.10
C GLU A 103 -1.84 -1.85 -9.38
N ASP A 104 -2.68 -1.32 -8.49
CA ASP A 104 -3.30 -0.01 -8.64
C ASP A 104 -2.24 1.12 -8.69
N VAL A 105 -1.22 1.06 -7.82
CA VAL A 105 -0.10 2.03 -7.81
C VAL A 105 0.75 1.91 -9.07
N SER A 106 1.01 0.69 -9.54
CA SER A 106 1.80 0.47 -10.76
C SER A 106 1.05 0.97 -12.01
N GLN A 107 -0.25 0.69 -12.11
CA GLN A 107 -1.09 1.21 -13.19
C GLN A 107 -1.15 2.74 -13.19
N TYR A 108 -1.19 3.37 -12.02
CA TYR A 108 -1.12 4.83 -11.91
C TYR A 108 0.23 5.37 -12.42
N LEU A 109 1.35 4.71 -12.07
CA LEU A 109 2.68 5.11 -12.53
C LEU A 109 2.91 4.88 -14.02
N ASP A 110 2.34 3.83 -14.61
CA ASP A 110 2.47 3.56 -16.05
C ASP A 110 1.72 4.58 -16.93
N GLN A 111 0.73 5.26 -16.36
CA GLN A 111 -0.09 6.28 -17.02
C GLN A 111 0.48 7.70 -16.89
N ASN A 112 1.61 7.89 -16.19
CA ASN A 112 2.20 9.20 -15.85
C ASN A 112 3.70 9.27 -16.11
#